data_AF-A0A5C6F9N6-F1
#
_entry.id   AF-A0A5C6F9N6-F1
#
_cell.length_a   1.000
_cell.length_b   1.000
_cell.length_c   1.000
_cell.angle_alpha   90.00
_cell.angle_beta   90.00
_cell.angle_gamma   90.00
#
_symmetry.space_group_name_H-M   'P 1'
#
loop_
_entity.id
_entity.type
_entity.pdbx_description
1 polymer ?
#
loop_
_entity_poly.entity_id
_entity_poly.type
_entity_poly.pdbx_seq_one_letter_code
_entity_poly.pdbx_strand_id
1 'polypeptide(L)'
;MEVQHYLTCLWPGMAELWWRGRLAALPAAIGFALALNAVLITRYIYPEWISGGLVSMAFWIGVLVWGFTVVRSIRELPGIVAPRSISEEPDRFAEAHQAFLKGDYDESEKLLNQVLAIEARDPPALLLLTGLYRHTDRLASAEMLLAEVRRLEVSDRWALEIRAESARLARAVERSKQPEKIDDAAEETTEKENNDPADLTETTAKAA
;
A
#
# COMPACT_ATOMS: atom_id res chain seq x y z
N MET A 1 15.28 13.03 14.24
CA MET A 1 14.92 13.66 12.94
C MET A 1 13.50 14.17 13.01
N GLU A 2 13.24 15.26 13.76
CA GLU A 2 11.87 15.63 14.14
C GLU A 2 11.44 17.01 13.63
N VAL A 3 12.33 18.01 13.62
CA VAL A 3 11.96 19.41 13.30
C VAL A 3 11.54 19.63 11.85
N GLN A 4 12.10 18.85 10.90
CA GLN A 4 11.76 18.97 9.48
C GLN A 4 10.31 18.55 9.18
N HIS A 5 9.75 17.61 9.97
CA HIS A 5 8.34 17.20 9.83
C HIS A 5 7.39 18.29 10.32
N TYR A 6 7.79 19.08 11.32
CA TYR A 6 6.99 20.17 11.87
C TYR A 6 6.97 21.42 10.98
N LEU A 7 8.04 21.70 10.24
CA LEU A 7 8.07 22.84 9.30
C LEU A 7 7.07 22.68 8.16
N THR A 8 6.83 21.45 7.70
CA THR A 8 5.79 21.15 6.69
C THR A 8 4.37 21.34 7.23
N CYS A 9 4.18 21.31 8.56
CA CYS A 9 2.90 21.61 9.22
C CYS A 9 2.64 23.11 9.40
N LEU A 10 3.65 23.97 9.20
CA LEU A 10 3.46 25.42 9.26
C LEU A 10 2.57 25.93 8.11
N TRP A 11 2.50 25.18 7.00
CA TRP A 11 1.51 25.36 5.96
C TRP A 11 0.35 24.37 6.14
N PRO A 12 -0.84 24.82 6.57
CA PRO A 12 -1.97 23.93 6.77
C PRO A 12 -2.31 23.18 5.47
N GLY A 13 -2.31 21.84 5.55
CA GLY A 13 -2.60 20.95 4.43
C GLY A 13 -1.42 20.51 3.57
N MET A 14 -0.22 21.11 3.70
CA MET A 14 0.94 20.70 2.88
C MET A 14 1.56 19.39 3.36
N ALA A 15 1.61 19.16 4.68
CA ALA A 15 2.09 17.89 5.24
C ALA A 15 1.18 16.70 4.88
N GLU A 16 -0.14 16.89 4.89
CA GLU A 16 -1.12 15.85 4.49
C GLU A 16 -1.05 15.53 2.99
N LEU A 17 -0.85 16.56 2.16
CA LEU A 17 -0.70 16.42 0.71
C LEU A 17 0.62 15.71 0.36
N TRP A 18 1.71 16.02 1.06
CA TRP A 18 3.03 15.51 0.73
C TRP A 18 3.28 14.08 1.26
N TRP A 19 2.69 13.71 2.40
CA TRP A 19 2.99 12.42 3.05
C TRP A 19 1.93 11.32 2.84
N ARG A 20 0.68 11.68 2.53
CA ARG A 20 -0.43 10.71 2.32
C ARG A 20 -1.36 11.07 1.16
N GLY A 21 -1.00 12.07 0.34
CA GLY A 21 -1.72 12.55 -0.86
C GLY A 21 -3.22 12.78 -0.69
N ARG A 22 -3.66 13.12 0.53
CA ARG A 22 -5.06 13.36 0.83
C ARG A 22 -5.51 14.67 0.18
N LEU A 23 -6.12 14.58 -1.02
CA LEU A 23 -6.68 15.73 -1.77
C LEU A 23 -7.72 16.55 -0.98
N ALA A 24 -8.28 16.00 0.11
CA ALA A 24 -9.16 16.75 1.01
C ALA A 24 -8.48 17.95 1.70
N ALA A 25 -7.14 18.00 1.69
CA ALA A 25 -6.36 19.11 2.26
C ALA A 25 -6.12 20.28 1.27
N LEU A 26 -6.36 20.08 -0.04
CA LEU A 26 -6.18 21.11 -1.09
C LEU A 26 -7.06 22.36 -0.87
N PRO A 27 -8.36 22.24 -0.57
CA PRO A 27 -9.21 23.41 -0.37
C PRO A 27 -8.72 24.30 0.79
N ALA A 28 -8.14 23.70 1.83
CA ALA A 28 -7.58 24.43 2.96
C ALA A 28 -6.30 25.20 2.56
N ALA A 29 -5.41 24.57 1.80
CA ALA A 29 -4.20 25.22 1.29
C ALA A 29 -4.52 26.38 0.33
N ILE A 30 -5.50 26.20 -0.56
CA ILE A 30 -5.98 27.24 -1.48
C ILE A 30 -6.65 28.37 -0.69
N GLY A 31 -7.49 28.04 0.30
CA GLY A 31 -8.15 29.03 1.15
C GLY A 31 -7.15 29.91 1.91
N PHE A 32 -6.08 29.32 2.45
CA PHE A 32 -5.00 30.08 3.09
C PHE A 32 -4.26 30.99 2.11
N ALA A 33 -3.90 30.48 0.93
CA ALA A 33 -3.25 31.27 -0.11
C ALA A 33 -4.12 32.46 -0.52
N LEU A 34 -5.43 32.26 -0.73
CA LEU A 34 -6.38 33.33 -1.06
C LEU A 34 -6.52 34.36 0.06
N ALA A 35 -6.61 33.92 1.32
CA ALA A 35 -6.71 34.81 2.47
C ALA A 35 -5.44 35.67 2.64
N LEU A 36 -4.25 35.07 2.52
CA LEU A 36 -2.97 35.78 2.60
C LEU A 36 -2.84 36.82 1.47
N ASN A 37 -3.18 36.43 0.23
CA ASN A 37 -3.17 37.33 -0.91
C ASN A 37 -4.20 38.45 -0.78
N ALA A 38 -5.40 38.16 -0.27
CA ALA A 38 -6.44 39.18 -0.03
C ALA A 38 -5.98 40.22 1.00
N VAL A 39 -5.32 39.80 2.08
CA VAL A 39 -4.73 40.71 3.07
C VAL A 39 -3.64 41.58 2.44
N LEU A 40 -2.74 41.00 1.65
CA LEU A 40 -1.68 41.75 0.98
C LEU A 40 -2.25 42.78 0.00
N ILE A 41 -3.22 42.41 -0.83
CA ILE A 41 -3.86 43.30 -1.79
C ILE A 41 -4.60 44.44 -1.08
N THR A 42 -5.37 44.11 -0.04
CA THR A 42 -6.15 45.10 0.72
C THR A 42 -5.26 46.06 1.50
N ARG A 43 -4.15 45.58 2.05
CA ARG A 43 -3.24 46.39 2.87
C ARG A 43 -2.28 47.25 2.06
N TYR A 44 -1.73 46.72 0.96
CA TYR A 44 -0.62 47.34 0.22
C TYR A 44 -1.01 47.92 -1.14
N ILE A 45 -2.02 47.36 -1.83
CA ILE A 45 -2.38 47.81 -3.18
C ILE A 45 -3.55 48.81 -3.15
N TYR A 46 -4.54 48.60 -2.27
CA TYR A 46 -5.72 49.47 -2.17
C TYR A 46 -6.03 49.97 -0.74
N PRO A 47 -5.14 50.77 -0.11
CA PRO A 47 -5.31 51.22 1.27
C PRO A 47 -6.48 52.21 1.48
N GLU A 48 -7.00 52.83 0.43
CA GLU A 48 -8.05 53.87 0.49
C GLU A 48 -9.49 53.28 0.47
N TRP A 49 -9.67 52.01 0.11
CA TRP A 49 -11.00 51.43 -0.13
C TRP A 49 -11.71 50.94 1.13
N ILE A 50 -10.99 50.69 2.22
CA ILE A 50 -11.55 50.13 3.45
C ILE A 50 -10.93 50.84 4.65
N SER A 51 -11.75 51.23 5.64
CA SER A 51 -11.26 51.83 6.87
C SER A 51 -10.23 50.91 7.54
N GLY A 52 -9.04 51.45 7.85
CA GLY A 52 -7.92 50.67 8.35
C GLY A 52 -8.24 49.84 9.61
N GLY A 53 -9.22 50.28 10.41
CA GLY A 53 -9.73 49.54 11.56
C GLY A 53 -10.49 48.26 11.20
N LEU A 54 -11.33 48.27 10.16
CA LEU A 54 -12.06 47.08 9.71
C LEU A 54 -11.13 46.02 9.12
N VAL A 55 -10.11 46.46 8.36
CA VAL A 55 -9.08 45.56 7.80
C VAL A 55 -8.30 44.89 8.93
N SER A 56 -7.93 45.64 9.97
CA SER A 56 -7.21 45.08 11.11
C SER A 56 -8.06 44.08 11.90
N MET A 57 -9.35 44.35 12.07
CA MET A 57 -10.27 43.44 12.76
C MET A 57 -10.51 42.15 11.97
N ALA A 58 -10.72 42.26 10.65
CA ALA A 58 -10.85 41.10 9.76
C ALA A 58 -9.58 40.25 9.71
N PHE A 59 -8.41 40.89 9.76
CA PHE A 59 -7.11 40.21 9.84
C PHE A 59 -7.00 39.37 11.12
N TRP A 60 -7.31 39.95 12.30
CA TRP A 60 -7.24 39.22 13.56
C TRP A 60 -8.24 38.06 13.65
N ILE A 61 -9.45 38.24 13.12
CA ILE A 61 -10.44 37.15 13.01
C ILE A 61 -9.91 36.04 12.08
N GLY A 62 -9.32 36.41 10.94
CA GLY A 62 -8.68 35.47 10.03
C GLY A 62 -7.54 34.70 10.69
N VAL A 63 -6.69 35.37 11.48
CA VAL A 63 -5.61 34.75 12.26
C VAL A 63 -6.17 33.81 13.33
N LEU A 64 -7.27 34.17 14.01
CA LEU A 64 -7.92 33.29 15.00
C LEU A 64 -8.51 32.04 14.37
N VAL A 65 -9.23 32.18 13.25
CA VAL A 65 -9.78 31.04 12.47
C VAL A 65 -8.64 30.19 11.90
N TRP A 66 -7.56 30.81 11.44
CA TRP A 66 -6.35 30.13 11.00
C TRP A 66 -5.71 29.34 12.14
N GLY A 67 -5.49 29.97 13.31
CA GLY A 67 -4.94 29.29 14.48
C GLY A 67 -5.81 28.11 14.92
N PHE A 68 -7.14 28.28 14.91
CA PHE A 68 -8.08 27.20 15.22
C PHE A 68 -8.00 26.04 14.24
N THR A 69 -7.96 26.32 12.93
CA THR A 69 -7.84 25.29 11.89
C THR A 69 -6.49 24.58 11.95
N VAL A 70 -5.40 25.30 12.20
CA VAL A 70 -4.05 24.73 12.40
C VAL A 70 -4.00 23.84 13.63
N VAL A 71 -4.52 24.29 14.78
CA VAL A 71 -4.56 23.46 16.01
C VAL A 71 -5.41 22.21 15.80
N ARG A 72 -6.54 22.34 15.10
CA ARG A 72 -7.38 21.19 14.75
C ARG A 72 -6.64 20.20 13.84
N SER A 73 -5.98 20.67 12.79
CA SER A 73 -5.17 19.82 11.90
C SER A 73 -4.01 19.15 12.64
N ILE A 74 -3.31 19.87 13.53
CA ILE A 74 -2.22 19.30 14.34
C ILE A 74 -2.74 18.23 15.32
N ARG A 75 -3.97 18.36 15.82
CA ARG A 75 -4.59 17.34 16.69
C ARG A 75 -5.11 16.12 15.93
N GLU A 76 -5.51 16.27 14.67
CA GLU A 76 -5.98 15.16 13.81
C GLU A 76 -4.82 14.45 13.09
N LEU A 77 -3.68 15.14 12.89
CA LEU A 77 -2.44 14.65 12.28
C LEU A 77 -1.90 13.32 12.86
N PRO A 78 -1.85 13.11 14.19
CA PRO A 78 -1.31 11.90 14.78
C PRO A 78 -2.10 10.66 14.33
N GLY A 79 -3.44 10.74 14.40
CA GLY A 79 -4.34 9.64 13.99
C GLY A 79 -4.28 9.35 12.48
N ILE A 80 -3.88 10.34 11.69
CA ILE A 80 -3.77 10.23 10.23
C ILE A 80 -2.36 9.83 9.79
N VAL A 81 -1.28 10.07 10.54
CA VAL A 81 0.10 9.75 10.09
C VAL A 81 0.54 8.36 10.55
N ALA A 82 0.12 7.94 11.75
CA ALA A 82 0.48 6.65 12.31
C ALA A 82 -0.69 6.11 13.17
N PRO A 83 -1.77 5.62 12.54
CA PRO A 83 -2.87 5.00 13.26
C PRO A 83 -2.36 3.83 14.14
N ARG A 84 -1.33 3.10 13.69
CA ARG A 84 -0.65 2.04 14.46
C ARG A 84 0.08 2.51 15.73
N SER A 85 0.50 3.78 15.84
CA SER A 85 1.16 4.28 17.06
C SER A 85 0.19 4.85 18.10
N ILE A 86 -1.08 5.03 17.74
CA ILE A 86 -2.13 5.60 18.60
C ILE A 86 -3.19 4.58 18.93
N SER A 87 -3.39 3.57 18.07
CA SER A 87 -4.21 2.43 18.41
C SER A 87 -3.63 1.74 19.63
N GLU A 88 -4.44 1.56 20.67
CA GLU A 88 -4.10 0.74 21.83
C GLU A 88 -4.09 -0.76 21.48
N GLU A 89 -4.57 -1.12 20.28
CA GLU A 89 -4.55 -2.49 19.80
C GLU A 89 -3.15 -2.88 19.28
N PRO A 90 -2.60 -4.03 19.73
CA PRO A 90 -1.29 -4.49 19.30
C PRO A 90 -1.26 -4.76 17.80
N ASP A 91 -0.18 -4.36 17.11
CA ASP A 91 0.03 -4.69 15.71
C ASP A 91 0.27 -6.20 15.54
N ARG A 92 -0.76 -6.91 15.09
CA ARG A 92 -0.74 -8.37 14.87
C ARG A 92 -0.25 -8.78 13.49
N PHE A 93 0.32 -7.86 12.70
CA PHE A 93 0.84 -8.20 11.38
C PHE A 93 1.90 -9.31 11.43
N ALA A 94 2.77 -9.29 12.44
CA ALA A 94 3.80 -10.32 12.63
C ALA A 94 3.17 -11.71 12.86
N GLU A 95 2.11 -11.79 13.66
CA GLU A 95 1.37 -13.03 13.92
C GLU A 95 0.66 -13.52 12.66
N ALA A 96 0.03 -12.60 11.91
CA ALA A 96 -0.64 -12.90 10.65
C ALA A 96 0.32 -13.46 9.59
N HIS A 97 1.53 -12.89 9.51
CA HIS A 97 2.60 -13.35 8.63
C HIS A 97 3.13 -14.72 9.07
N GLN A 98 3.28 -14.97 10.36
CA GLN A 98 3.65 -16.30 10.84
C GLN A 98 2.60 -17.35 10.54
N ALA A 99 1.31 -17.05 10.71
CA ALA A 99 0.20 -17.94 10.36
C ALA A 99 0.21 -18.26 8.85
N PHE A 100 0.45 -17.25 8.01
CA PHE A 100 0.60 -17.44 6.56
C PHE A 100 1.74 -18.42 6.23
N LEU A 101 2.90 -18.26 6.86
CA LEU A 101 4.07 -19.13 6.63
C LEU A 101 3.85 -20.57 7.14
N LYS A 102 3.00 -20.76 8.15
CA LYS A 102 2.60 -22.08 8.65
C LYS A 102 1.59 -22.78 7.73
N GLY A 103 0.97 -22.05 6.80
CA GLY A 103 -0.12 -22.54 5.96
C GLY A 103 -1.51 -22.43 6.60
N ASP A 104 -1.61 -21.79 7.77
CA ASP A 104 -2.88 -21.54 8.48
C ASP A 104 -3.60 -20.34 7.86
N TYR A 105 -4.11 -20.52 6.64
CA TYR A 105 -4.65 -19.43 5.82
C TYR A 105 -5.88 -18.75 6.44
N ASP A 106 -6.78 -19.51 7.08
CA ASP A 106 -7.97 -18.95 7.74
C ASP A 106 -7.61 -18.03 8.92
N GLU A 107 -6.59 -18.42 9.70
CA GLU A 107 -6.14 -17.62 10.83
C GLU A 107 -5.38 -16.37 10.34
N SER A 108 -4.58 -16.53 9.28
CA SER A 108 -3.93 -15.39 8.62
C SER A 108 -4.96 -14.39 8.08
N GLU A 109 -6.06 -14.83 7.47
CA GLU A 109 -7.13 -13.94 6.99
C GLU A 109 -7.76 -13.15 8.14
N LYS A 110 -8.07 -13.81 9.26
CA LYS A 110 -8.66 -13.15 10.44
C LYS A 110 -7.73 -12.09 11.02
N LEU A 111 -6.45 -12.43 11.20
CA LEU A 111 -5.47 -11.51 11.76
C LEU A 111 -5.20 -10.34 10.81
N LEU A 112 -5.14 -10.59 9.49
CA LEU A 112 -5.01 -9.53 8.49
C LEU A 112 -6.20 -8.58 8.48
N ASN A 113 -7.42 -9.10 8.60
CA ASN A 113 -8.62 -8.26 8.70
C ASN A 113 -8.63 -7.40 9.98
N GLN A 114 -8.09 -7.90 11.10
CA GLN A 114 -7.91 -7.09 12.31
C GLN A 114 -6.90 -5.95 12.08
N VAL A 115 -5.77 -6.24 11.43
CA VAL A 115 -4.77 -5.21 11.07
C VAL A 115 -5.37 -4.16 10.14
N LEU A 116 -6.14 -4.59 9.12
CA LEU A 116 -6.80 -3.69 8.18
C LEU A 116 -7.97 -2.91 8.80
N ALA A 117 -8.55 -3.38 9.90
CA ALA A 117 -9.53 -2.60 10.67
C ALA A 117 -8.88 -1.37 11.32
N ILE A 118 -7.61 -1.49 11.75
CA ILE A 118 -6.83 -0.40 12.32
C ILE A 118 -6.29 0.51 11.20
N GLU A 119 -5.66 -0.08 10.18
CA GLU A 119 -5.09 0.63 9.04
C GLU A 119 -5.56 0.02 7.71
N ALA A 120 -6.71 0.48 7.22
CA ALA A 120 -7.34 -0.03 6.00
C ALA A 120 -6.49 0.12 4.72
N ARG A 121 -5.47 0.98 4.75
CA ARG A 121 -4.59 1.28 3.59
C ARG A 121 -3.15 0.86 3.83
N ASP A 122 -2.91 -0.21 4.58
CA ASP A 122 -1.57 -0.76 4.81
C ASP A 122 -1.11 -1.64 3.62
N PRO A 123 -0.10 -1.23 2.81
CA PRO A 123 0.33 -2.01 1.66
C PRO A 123 0.86 -3.42 2.00
N PRO A 124 1.72 -3.63 3.04
CA PRO A 124 2.11 -4.96 3.49
C PRO A 124 0.94 -5.91 3.77
N ALA A 125 -0.05 -5.48 4.56
CA ALA A 125 -1.21 -6.29 4.90
C ALA A 125 -2.04 -6.65 3.66
N LEU A 126 -2.29 -5.68 2.77
CA LEU A 126 -3.06 -5.91 1.54
C LEU A 126 -2.31 -6.81 0.54
N LEU A 127 -0.98 -6.68 0.43
CA LEU A 127 -0.16 -7.55 -0.41
C LEU A 127 -0.14 -8.99 0.11
N LEU A 128 -0.02 -9.18 1.43
CA LEU A 128 -0.07 -10.51 2.03
C LEU A 128 -1.45 -11.15 1.85
N LEU A 129 -2.54 -10.38 2.03
CA LEU A 129 -3.90 -10.84 1.78
C LEU A 129 -4.14 -11.19 0.29
N THR A 130 -3.53 -10.46 -0.63
CA THR A 130 -3.55 -10.80 -2.06
C THR A 130 -2.91 -12.17 -2.31
N GLY A 131 -1.74 -12.40 -1.69
CA GLY A 131 -1.07 -13.70 -1.74
C GLY A 131 -1.92 -14.82 -1.16
N LEU A 132 -2.60 -14.57 -0.04
CA LEU A 132 -3.55 -15.50 0.59
C LEU A 132 -4.69 -15.90 -0.36
N TYR A 133 -5.32 -14.94 -1.03
CA TYR A 133 -6.37 -15.21 -2.01
C TYR A 133 -5.87 -15.98 -3.23
N ARG A 134 -4.62 -15.78 -3.63
CA ARG A 134 -3.99 -16.62 -4.66
C ARG A 134 -3.76 -18.06 -4.18
N HIS A 135 -3.39 -18.27 -2.91
CA HIS A 135 -3.17 -19.61 -2.35
C HIS A 135 -4.46 -20.39 -2.08
N THR A 136 -5.58 -19.69 -1.92
CA THR A 136 -6.92 -20.27 -1.69
C THR A 136 -7.78 -20.34 -2.96
N ASP A 137 -7.16 -20.17 -4.14
CA ASP A 137 -7.83 -20.15 -5.46
C ASP A 137 -8.92 -19.07 -5.66
N ARG A 138 -8.97 -18.07 -4.76
CA ARG A 138 -9.86 -16.91 -4.87
C ARG A 138 -9.27 -15.83 -5.79
N LEU A 139 -8.97 -16.20 -7.04
CA LEU A 139 -8.24 -15.37 -8.00
C LEU A 139 -8.92 -14.03 -8.32
N ALA A 140 -10.25 -14.02 -8.44
CA ALA A 140 -11.01 -12.79 -8.69
C ALA A 140 -10.90 -11.79 -7.53
N SER A 141 -10.94 -12.28 -6.28
CA SER A 141 -10.73 -11.45 -5.09
C SER A 141 -9.31 -10.91 -5.02
N ALA A 142 -8.32 -11.74 -5.37
CA ALA A 142 -6.92 -11.32 -5.43
C ALA A 142 -6.69 -10.22 -6.48
N GLU A 143 -7.32 -10.32 -7.66
CA GLU A 143 -7.18 -9.33 -8.73
C GLU A 143 -7.79 -7.97 -8.33
N MET A 144 -9.00 -7.99 -7.76
CA MET A 144 -9.65 -6.77 -7.25
C MET A 144 -8.81 -6.10 -6.16
N LEU A 145 -8.28 -6.88 -5.21
CA LEU A 145 -7.47 -6.35 -4.12
C LEU A 145 -6.16 -5.73 -4.64
N LEU A 146 -5.49 -6.40 -5.58
CA LEU A 146 -4.26 -5.90 -6.17
C LEU A 146 -4.47 -4.63 -7.00
N ALA A 147 -5.62 -4.51 -7.67
CA ALA A 147 -6.02 -3.30 -8.37
C ALA A 147 -6.21 -2.13 -7.39
N GLU A 148 -6.80 -2.37 -6.21
CA GLU A 148 -6.96 -1.34 -5.19
C GLU A 148 -5.61 -0.94 -4.57
N VAL A 149 -4.71 -1.89 -4.29
CA VAL A 149 -3.35 -1.61 -3.79
C VAL A 149 -2.58 -0.71 -4.75
N ARG A 150 -2.69 -0.94 -6.07
CA ARG A 150 -2.04 -0.11 -7.10
C ARG A 150 -2.54 1.33 -7.15
N ARG A 151 -3.73 1.60 -6.64
CA ARG A 151 -4.32 2.95 -6.59
C ARG A 151 -3.91 3.72 -5.35
N LEU A 152 -3.31 3.04 -4.37
CA LEU A 152 -2.80 3.70 -3.15
C LEU A 152 -1.52 4.45 -3.47
N GLU A 153 -1.43 5.70 -3.04
CA GLU A 153 -0.23 6.55 -3.26
C GLU A 153 0.98 6.04 -2.46
N VAL A 154 0.75 5.37 -1.33
CA VAL A 154 1.80 4.74 -0.52
C VAL A 154 2.39 3.49 -1.21
N SER A 155 1.76 3.01 -2.28
CA SER A 155 2.14 1.79 -2.99
C SER A 155 3.42 1.94 -3.82
N ASP A 156 3.86 3.16 -4.13
CA ASP A 156 5.05 3.42 -4.94
C ASP A 156 6.32 2.78 -4.36
N ARG A 157 6.46 2.79 -3.03
CA ARG A 157 7.59 2.14 -2.35
C ARG A 157 7.59 0.62 -2.54
N TRP A 158 6.43 0.03 -2.80
CA TRP A 158 6.18 -1.41 -2.93
C TRP A 158 5.97 -1.85 -4.38
N ALA A 159 6.40 -1.02 -5.35
CA ALA A 159 6.18 -1.27 -6.77
C ALA A 159 6.78 -2.60 -7.25
N LEU A 160 7.90 -3.04 -6.66
CA LEU A 160 8.55 -4.31 -6.99
C LEU A 160 7.69 -5.49 -6.53
N GLU A 161 7.18 -5.43 -5.31
CA GLU A 161 6.34 -6.45 -4.70
C GLU A 161 5.00 -6.56 -5.43
N ILE A 162 4.38 -5.43 -5.77
CA ILE A 162 3.15 -5.37 -6.57
C ILE A 162 3.37 -5.99 -7.95
N ARG A 163 4.50 -5.69 -8.60
CA ARG A 163 4.84 -6.27 -9.90
C ARG A 163 5.04 -7.79 -9.78
N ALA A 164 5.79 -8.22 -8.78
CA ALA A 164 6.03 -9.63 -8.51
C ALA A 164 4.72 -10.39 -8.25
N GLU A 165 3.82 -9.83 -7.43
CA GLU A 165 2.53 -10.45 -7.15
C GLU A 165 1.62 -10.47 -8.39
N SER A 166 1.60 -9.39 -9.17
CA SER A 166 0.83 -9.37 -10.43
C SER A 166 1.29 -10.45 -11.42
N ALA A 167 2.60 -10.69 -11.50
CA ALA A 167 3.14 -11.75 -12.34
C ALA A 167 2.78 -13.14 -11.80
N ARG A 168 2.78 -13.34 -10.47
CA ARG A 168 2.33 -14.60 -9.84
C ARG A 168 0.84 -14.86 -10.09
N LEU A 169 0.00 -13.83 -9.95
CA LEU A 169 -1.44 -13.92 -10.18
C LEU A 169 -1.77 -14.21 -11.65
N ALA A 170 -1.10 -13.54 -12.59
CA ALA A 170 -1.28 -13.81 -14.02
C ALA A 170 -0.96 -15.28 -14.37
N ARG A 171 0.12 -15.84 -13.81
CA ARG A 171 0.47 -17.26 -13.99
C ARG A 171 -0.57 -18.21 -13.38
N ALA A 172 -1.16 -17.85 -12.24
CA ALA A 172 -2.21 -18.66 -11.60
C ALA A 172 -3.50 -18.66 -12.42
N VAL A 173 -3.91 -17.49 -12.94
CA VAL A 173 -5.07 -17.36 -13.82
C VAL A 173 -4.89 -18.14 -15.13
N GLU A 174 -3.70 -18.08 -15.74
CA GLU A 174 -3.39 -18.84 -16.96
C GLU A 174 -3.46 -20.35 -16.70
N ARG A 175 -2.91 -20.81 -15.56
CA ARG A 175 -2.99 -22.22 -15.16
C ARG A 175 -4.43 -22.69 -14.96
N SER A 176 -5.27 -21.86 -14.35
CA SER A 176 -6.69 -22.18 -14.16
C SER A 176 -7.46 -22.25 -15.49
N LYS A 177 -7.04 -21.50 -16.51
CA LYS A 177 -7.66 -21.49 -17.85
C LYS A 177 -7.21 -22.62 -18.75
N GLN A 178 -6.02 -23.19 -18.53
CA GLN A 178 -5.58 -24.36 -19.25
C GLN A 178 -6.24 -25.58 -18.62
N PRO A 179 -7.23 -26.22 -19.27
CA PRO A 179 -7.72 -27.50 -18.80
C PRO A 179 -6.52 -28.46 -18.76
N GLU A 180 -6.40 -29.25 -17.70
CA GLU A 180 -5.44 -30.36 -17.63
C GLU A 180 -5.46 -31.08 -18.98
N LYS A 181 -4.38 -30.92 -19.76
CA LYS A 181 -3.99 -31.96 -20.68
C LYS A 181 -3.55 -33.11 -19.78
N ILE A 182 -4.53 -33.92 -19.39
CA ILE A 182 -4.30 -35.24 -18.84
C ILE A 182 -3.43 -35.93 -19.89
N ASP A 183 -2.20 -36.25 -19.50
CA ASP A 183 -1.29 -37.04 -20.30
C ASP A 183 -1.87 -38.45 -20.48
N ASP A 184 -2.75 -38.62 -21.47
CA ASP A 184 -3.06 -39.92 -22.10
C ASP A 184 -1.89 -40.35 -23.03
N ALA A 185 -0.65 -40.17 -22.57
CA ALA A 185 0.57 -40.54 -23.29
C ALA A 185 1.38 -41.63 -22.58
N ALA A 186 0.74 -42.40 -21.69
CA ALA A 186 1.38 -43.52 -20.99
C ALA A 186 0.91 -44.92 -21.44
N GLU A 187 -0.03 -45.04 -22.40
CA GLU A 187 -0.47 -46.34 -22.92
C GLU A 187 -0.51 -46.37 -24.46
N GLU A 188 0.64 -46.16 -25.10
CA GLU A 188 0.86 -46.70 -26.46
C GLU A 188 2.36 -46.76 -26.79
N THR A 189 3.08 -47.67 -26.15
CA THR A 189 4.27 -48.28 -26.78
C THR A 189 4.44 -49.71 -26.32
N THR A 190 3.55 -50.57 -26.80
CA THR A 190 3.77 -52.01 -26.83
C THR A 190 4.88 -52.30 -27.84
N GLU A 191 5.94 -52.94 -27.36
CA GLU A 191 6.59 -54.07 -28.04
C GLU A 191 7.31 -53.79 -29.39
N LYS A 192 8.60 -53.48 -29.26
CA LYS A 192 9.76 -53.80 -30.13
C LYS A 192 10.96 -53.15 -29.43
N GLU A 193 12.11 -53.75 -29.15
CA GLU A 193 12.81 -54.86 -29.77
C GLU A 193 13.94 -55.24 -28.81
N ASN A 194 14.14 -56.53 -28.65
CA ASN A 194 15.20 -57.16 -27.87
C ASN A 194 16.57 -56.71 -28.41
N ASN A 195 17.35 -55.95 -27.64
CA ASN A 195 18.79 -55.81 -27.91
C ASN A 195 19.55 -55.73 -26.58
N ASP A 196 20.08 -56.88 -26.22
CA ASP A 196 21.06 -57.14 -25.18
C ASP A 196 22.37 -56.40 -25.50
N PRO A 197 22.91 -55.57 -24.59
CA PRO A 197 24.30 -55.14 -24.64
C PRO A 197 25.02 -55.72 -23.42
N ALA A 198 25.16 -57.04 -23.37
CA ALA A 198 26.34 -57.60 -22.74
C ALA A 198 27.55 -57.25 -23.60
N ASP A 199 28.62 -56.88 -22.91
CA ASP A 199 30.01 -56.84 -23.34
C ASP A 199 30.59 -55.42 -23.55
N LEU A 200 31.84 -55.27 -23.09
CA LEU A 200 32.65 -54.06 -22.96
C LEU A 200 32.55 -53.31 -21.62
N THR A 201 33.02 -53.92 -20.51
CA THR A 201 34.03 -53.32 -19.58
C THR A 201 34.32 -54.17 -18.32
N GLU A 202 34.62 -55.47 -18.44
CA GLU A 202 35.21 -56.25 -17.33
C GLU A 202 36.46 -57.04 -17.76
N THR A 203 37.38 -56.40 -18.48
CA THR A 203 38.72 -56.99 -18.71
C THR A 203 39.81 -55.93 -18.62
N THR A 204 40.02 -55.36 -17.42
CA THR A 204 41.33 -54.82 -16.98
C THR A 204 41.32 -54.62 -15.46
N ALA A 205 41.29 -55.69 -14.66
CA ALA A 205 41.56 -55.60 -13.23
C ALA A 205 42.06 -56.93 -12.62
N LYS A 206 43.09 -57.55 -13.21
CA LYS A 206 43.93 -58.53 -12.50
C LYS A 206 45.26 -58.81 -13.21
N ALA A 207 46.22 -57.92 -13.02
CA ALA A 207 47.65 -58.20 -13.22
C ALA A 207 48.48 -57.22 -12.38
N ALA A 208 48.57 -57.51 -11.08
CA ALA A 208 49.63 -57.09 -10.17
C ALA A 208 49.65 -58.06 -8.99
#